data_AF-A0A2P2DIR0-F1
#
_entry.id   AF-A0A2P2DIR0-F1
#
_cell.length_a   1.000
_cell.length_b   1.000
_cell.length_c   1.000
_cell.angle_alpha   90.00
_cell.angle_beta   90.00
_cell.angle_gamma   90.00
#
_symmetry.space_group_name_H-M   'P 1'
#
loop_
_entity.id
_entity.type
_entity.pdbx_description
1 polymer ?
#
loop_
_entity_poly.entity_id
_entity_poly.type
_entity_poly.pdbx_seq_one_letter_code
_entity_poly.pdbx_strand_id
1 'polypeptide(L)'
;MKYYIDTLYVMFELLKKKMPNDRDKIYTVLSATSGQEYILVQSRSSLPSHLTNASLSKKSFNVLVQGLSENKTRQKAYQIYNTLREGYNLQIDVPASKLLDPEIASSPNLPTGLVTIRIASIRPISEPYAIGNVGQGLYQYSLNYNLTGRFTLDEYRITGNP
;
A
#
# COMPACT_ATOMS: atom_id res chain seq x y z
N MET A 1 6.54 12.43 20.90
CA MET A 1 6.49 11.08 20.33
C MET A 1 6.32 11.15 18.81
N LYS A 2 7.03 10.31 18.05
CA LYS A 2 6.88 10.24 16.59
C LYS A 2 6.25 8.92 16.22
N TYR A 3 5.12 8.96 15.52
CA TYR A 3 4.48 7.77 14.98
C TYR A 3 4.95 7.53 13.55
N TYR A 4 5.18 6.26 13.21
CA TYR A 4 5.53 5.83 11.87
C TYR A 4 4.31 5.19 11.23
N ILE A 5 4.15 5.36 9.94
CA ILE A 5 3.12 4.62 9.21
C ILE A 5 3.74 3.45 8.51
N ASP A 6 3.11 2.29 8.68
CA ASP A 6 3.37 1.19 7.78
C ASP A 6 2.92 1.58 6.36
N THR A 7 3.91 1.94 5.56
CA THR A 7 3.71 2.41 4.18
C THR A 7 3.09 1.36 3.27
N LEU A 8 3.09 0.08 3.68
CA LEU A 8 2.32 -0.97 3.01
C LEU A 8 0.82 -0.67 3.05
N TYR A 9 0.32 -0.22 4.20
CA TYR A 9 -1.08 0.15 4.36
C TYR A 9 -1.45 1.44 3.62
N VAL A 10 -0.50 2.34 3.39
CA VAL A 10 -0.71 3.53 2.56
C VAL A 10 -1.02 3.13 1.11
N MET A 11 -0.21 2.25 0.52
CA MET A 11 -0.43 1.76 -0.84
C MET A 11 -1.70 0.92 -0.95
N PHE A 12 -1.97 0.09 0.06
CA PHE A 12 -3.20 -0.71 0.18
C PHE A 12 -4.46 0.16 0.22
N GLU A 13 -4.53 1.15 1.10
CA GLU A 13 -5.70 2.04 1.20
C GLU A 13 -5.84 2.91 -0.06
N LEU A 14 -4.73 3.37 -0.64
CA LEU A 14 -4.76 4.09 -1.91
C LEU A 14 -5.40 3.26 -3.02
N LEU A 15 -5.00 1.99 -3.14
CA LEU A 15 -5.55 1.09 -4.15
C LEU A 15 -7.03 0.80 -3.90
N LYS A 16 -7.44 0.56 -2.64
CA LYS A 16 -8.84 0.37 -2.26
C LYS A 16 -9.71 1.59 -2.57
N LYS A 17 -9.21 2.79 -2.27
CA LYS A 17 -9.89 4.07 -2.58
C LYS A 17 -10.10 4.25 -4.08
N LYS A 18 -9.12 3.82 -4.90
CA LYS A 18 -9.18 3.97 -6.36
C LYS A 18 -9.91 2.82 -7.06
N MET A 19 -10.06 1.67 -6.41
CA MET A 19 -10.69 0.46 -6.95
C MET A 19 -11.73 -0.11 -5.98
N PRO A 20 -12.83 0.61 -5.73
CA PRO A 20 -13.82 0.21 -4.71
C PRO A 20 -14.46 -1.14 -5.01
N ASN A 21 -14.67 -1.48 -6.30
CA ASN A 21 -15.28 -2.75 -6.71
C ASN A 21 -14.37 -3.97 -6.46
N ASP A 22 -13.06 -3.76 -6.32
CA ASP A 22 -12.08 -4.81 -6.04
C ASP A 22 -11.60 -4.75 -4.57
N ARG A 23 -12.23 -3.93 -3.71
CA ARG A 23 -11.78 -3.66 -2.34
C ARG A 23 -11.55 -4.92 -1.53
N ASP A 24 -12.42 -5.91 -1.65
CA ASP A 24 -12.36 -7.16 -0.88
C ASP A 24 -11.41 -8.20 -1.48
N LYS A 25 -10.82 -7.89 -2.65
CA LYS A 25 -9.78 -8.70 -3.30
C LYS A 25 -8.38 -8.12 -3.09
N ILE A 26 -8.25 -6.97 -2.42
CA ILE A 26 -6.96 -6.31 -2.16
C ILE A 26 -6.47 -6.68 -0.77
N TYR A 27 -5.25 -7.22 -0.69
CA TYR A 27 -4.62 -7.73 0.52
C TYR A 27 -3.19 -7.19 0.69
N THR A 28 -2.68 -7.18 1.92
CA THR A 28 -1.26 -6.95 2.25
C THR A 28 -0.54 -8.24 2.69
N VAL A 29 -1.31 -9.23 3.13
CA VAL A 29 -0.86 -10.56 3.55
C VAL A 29 -1.86 -11.57 2.99
N LEU A 30 -1.37 -12.67 2.41
CA LEU A 30 -2.24 -13.77 1.98
C LEU A 30 -2.72 -14.53 3.22
N SER A 31 -4.02 -14.76 3.31
CA SER A 31 -4.64 -15.54 4.38
C SER A 31 -5.32 -16.77 3.78
N ALA A 32 -5.74 -17.72 4.62
CA ALA A 32 -6.45 -18.92 4.16
C ALA A 32 -7.75 -18.60 3.39
N THR A 33 -8.30 -17.38 3.53
CA THR A 33 -9.48 -16.90 2.81
C THR A 33 -9.16 -16.16 1.51
N SER A 34 -7.88 -15.92 1.20
CA SER A 34 -7.47 -15.37 -0.09
C SER A 34 -7.82 -16.41 -1.16
N GLY A 35 -8.91 -16.17 -1.88
CA GLY A 35 -9.38 -17.05 -2.95
C GLY A 35 -8.38 -17.17 -4.11
N GLN A 36 -8.77 -17.90 -5.16
CA GLN A 36 -7.93 -18.10 -6.35
C GLN A 36 -7.58 -16.79 -7.08
N GLU A 37 -8.41 -15.74 -6.92
CA GLU A 37 -8.18 -14.41 -7.46
C GLU A 37 -7.88 -13.40 -6.35
N TYR A 38 -6.78 -12.66 -6.47
CA TYR A 38 -6.43 -11.62 -5.52
C TYR A 38 -5.56 -10.52 -6.14
N ILE A 39 -5.50 -9.39 -5.44
CA ILE A 39 -4.54 -8.32 -5.64
C ILE A 39 -3.74 -8.19 -4.34
N LEU A 40 -2.44 -8.48 -4.39
CA LEU A 40 -1.57 -8.47 -3.21
C LEU A 40 -0.59 -7.30 -3.32
N VAL A 41 -0.62 -6.42 -2.33
CA VAL A 41 0.35 -5.33 -2.18
C VAL A 41 1.47 -5.80 -1.26
N GLN A 42 2.72 -5.65 -1.69
CA GLN A 42 3.92 -6.07 -0.95
C GLN A 42 4.98 -4.97 -0.98
N SER A 43 5.81 -4.91 0.07
CA SER A 43 7.04 -4.10 0.04
C SER A 43 8.09 -4.79 -0.84
N ARG A 44 8.81 -4.03 -1.68
CA ARG A 44 9.94 -4.55 -2.47
C ARG A 44 11.27 -4.55 -1.73
N SER A 45 11.37 -3.85 -0.60
CA SER A 45 12.59 -3.82 0.20
C SER A 45 12.40 -4.58 1.51
N SER A 46 13.32 -5.51 1.78
CA SER A 46 13.49 -6.24 3.05
C SER A 46 14.23 -5.44 4.12
N LEU A 47 14.52 -4.15 3.85
CA LEU A 47 15.16 -3.30 4.84
C LEU A 47 14.28 -3.25 6.09
N PRO A 48 14.83 -3.53 7.29
CA PRO A 48 14.15 -3.22 8.53
C PRO A 48 13.64 -1.78 8.44
N SER A 49 12.56 -1.48 9.14
CA SER A 49 12.11 -0.13 9.42
C SER A 49 13.21 0.65 10.14
N HIS A 50 14.26 1.05 9.43
CA HIS A 50 15.18 2.06 9.89
C HIS A 50 14.32 3.31 9.99
N LEU A 51 14.12 3.71 11.24
CA LEU A 51 13.37 4.86 11.68
C LEU A 51 13.99 6.10 11.01
N THR A 52 13.57 6.40 9.79
CA THR A 52 14.10 7.54 9.04
C THR A 52 13.42 8.80 9.56
N ASN A 53 14.22 9.68 10.18
CA ASN A 53 13.86 11.04 10.56
C ASN A 53 13.08 11.76 9.45
N ALA A 54 11.95 12.40 9.80
CA ALA A 54 11.18 13.55 9.22
C ALA A 54 11.30 13.95 7.73
N SER A 55 12.03 13.19 6.93
CA SER A 55 12.41 13.48 5.58
C SER A 55 11.42 12.83 4.64
N LEU A 56 11.19 13.50 3.52
CA LEU A 56 10.48 12.91 2.40
C LEU A 56 11.20 11.61 2.03
N SER A 57 10.54 10.47 2.20
CA SER A 57 11.14 9.16 1.99
C SER A 57 10.52 8.49 0.77
N LYS A 58 11.35 7.73 0.06
CA LYS A 58 10.95 6.94 -1.11
C LYS A 58 10.88 5.47 -0.71
N LYS A 59 9.76 4.83 -1.02
CA LYS A 59 9.49 3.41 -0.76
C LYS A 59 9.07 2.72 -2.04
N SER A 60 9.41 1.44 -2.16
CA SER A 60 9.14 0.65 -3.37
C SER A 60 8.14 -0.46 -3.05
N PHE A 61 7.10 -0.58 -3.86
CA PHE A 61 6.02 -1.55 -3.69
C PHE A 61 5.90 -2.43 -4.91
N ASN A 62 5.44 -3.65 -4.67
CA ASN A 62 5.03 -4.60 -5.67
C ASN A 62 3.53 -4.87 -5.50
N VAL A 63 2.80 -4.92 -6.61
CA VAL A 63 1.40 -5.30 -6.65
C VAL A 63 1.31 -6.54 -7.54
N LEU A 64 0.96 -7.67 -6.94
CA LEU A 64 0.69 -8.91 -7.65
C LEU A 64 -0.80 -9.02 -7.93
N VAL A 65 -1.13 -9.36 -9.17
CA VAL A 65 -2.51 -9.61 -9.60
C VAL A 65 -2.58 -11.06 -10.04
N GLN A 66 -3.39 -11.86 -9.37
CA GLN A 66 -3.57 -13.27 -9.69
C GLN A 66 -5.01 -13.55 -10.11
N GLY A 67 -5.18 -14.42 -11.10
CA GLY A 67 -6.49 -14.95 -11.45
C GLY A 67 -6.43 -16.16 -12.39
N LEU A 68 -7.58 -16.73 -12.68
CA LEU A 68 -7.72 -17.98 -13.45
C LEU A 68 -7.67 -17.82 -14.97
N SER A 69 -7.76 -16.57 -15.46
CA SER A 69 -7.77 -16.27 -16.89
C SER A 69 -6.69 -15.27 -17.22
N GLU A 70 -5.72 -15.67 -18.04
CA GLU A 70 -4.59 -14.82 -18.43
C GLU A 70 -5.05 -13.46 -18.95
N ASN A 71 -6.00 -13.44 -19.88
CA ASN A 71 -6.52 -12.21 -20.48
C ASN A 71 -7.18 -11.30 -19.45
N LYS A 72 -8.01 -11.84 -18.54
CA LYS A 72 -8.65 -11.04 -17.50
C LYS A 72 -7.64 -10.52 -16.47
N THR A 73 -6.69 -11.36 -16.05
CA THR A 73 -5.63 -10.98 -15.11
C THR A 73 -4.76 -9.88 -15.71
N ARG A 74 -4.38 -10.02 -16.99
CA ARG A 74 -3.65 -8.99 -17.74
C ARG A 74 -4.43 -7.68 -17.79
N GLN A 75 -5.71 -7.72 -18.20
CA GLN A 75 -6.56 -6.53 -18.26
C GLN A 75 -6.68 -5.85 -16.89
N LYS A 76 -6.85 -6.62 -15.81
CA LYS A 76 -6.89 -6.10 -14.44
C LYS A 76 -5.56 -5.45 -14.04
N ALA A 77 -4.43 -6.05 -14.39
CA ALA A 77 -3.12 -5.47 -14.17
C ALA A 77 -2.96 -4.12 -14.89
N TYR A 78 -3.31 -4.04 -16.17
CA TYR A 78 -3.29 -2.75 -16.90
C TYR A 78 -4.31 -1.74 -16.37
N GLN A 79 -5.45 -2.19 -15.85
CA GLN A 79 -6.41 -1.32 -15.16
C GLN A 79 -5.78 -0.68 -13.92
N ILE A 80 -5.10 -1.47 -13.07
CA ILE A 80 -4.38 -0.96 -11.88
C ILE A 80 -3.27 0.01 -12.31
N TYR A 81 -2.49 -0.37 -13.33
CA TYR A 81 -1.44 0.47 -13.89
C TYR A 81 -1.95 1.84 -14.31
N ASN A 82 -3.02 1.88 -15.10
CA ASN A 82 -3.61 3.13 -15.57
C ASN A 82 -4.26 3.93 -14.43
N THR A 83 -4.82 3.26 -13.44
CA THR A 83 -5.45 3.89 -12.27
C THR A 83 -4.42 4.57 -11.36
N LEU A 84 -3.23 3.99 -11.22
CA LEU A 84 -2.14 4.47 -10.37
C LEU A 84 -0.94 5.02 -11.17
N ARG A 85 -1.15 5.41 -12.44
CA ARG A 85 -0.09 5.67 -13.42
C ARG A 85 0.86 6.78 -13.03
N GLU A 86 0.39 7.94 -12.62
CA GLU A 86 1.25 8.93 -11.97
C GLU A 86 0.34 9.88 -11.22
N GLY A 87 0.67 10.16 -9.97
CA GLY A 87 -0.12 11.04 -9.14
C GLY A 87 0.75 11.84 -8.21
N TYR A 88 0.36 13.08 -7.95
CA TYR A 88 1.09 14.05 -7.14
C TYR A 88 0.19 14.63 -6.06
N ASN A 89 0.78 15.00 -4.93
CA ASN A 89 0.09 15.64 -3.80
C ASN A 89 -1.20 14.91 -3.39
N LEU A 90 -1.17 13.58 -3.38
CA LEU A 90 -2.32 12.76 -3.04
C LEU A 90 -2.54 12.76 -1.53
N GLN A 91 -3.81 12.69 -1.14
CA GLN A 91 -4.22 12.50 0.25
C GLN A 91 -4.96 11.18 0.41
N ILE A 92 -4.53 10.41 1.41
CA ILE A 92 -5.14 9.12 1.75
C ILE A 92 -5.37 9.05 3.25
N ASP A 93 -6.54 8.57 3.63
CA ASP A 93 -6.88 8.32 5.02
C ASP A 93 -6.53 6.87 5.34
N VAL A 94 -5.75 6.68 6.40
CA VAL A 94 -5.31 5.36 6.86
C VAL A 94 -5.80 5.15 8.29
N PRO A 95 -6.27 3.94 8.66
CA PRO A 95 -6.62 3.65 10.05
C PRO A 95 -5.45 3.92 10.99
N ALA A 96 -5.70 4.67 12.05
CA ALA A 96 -4.69 5.02 13.04
C ALA A 96 -4.09 3.78 13.76
N SER A 97 -4.81 2.66 13.76
CA SER A 97 -4.30 1.36 14.21
C SER A 97 -3.13 0.80 13.38
N LYS A 98 -2.79 1.43 12.24
CA LYS A 98 -1.62 1.11 11.40
C LYS A 98 -0.43 2.04 11.63
N LEU A 99 -0.56 2.94 12.59
CA LEU A 99 0.56 3.65 13.16
C LEU A 99 1.39 2.68 14.00
N LEU A 100 2.70 2.77 13.83
CA LEU A 100 3.71 2.05 14.58
C LEU A 100 4.40 3.05 15.49
N ASP A 101 4.42 2.74 16.78
CA ASP A 101 5.26 3.44 17.75
C ASP A 101 6.65 2.77 17.77
N PRO A 102 7.74 3.53 17.59
CA PRO A 102 9.09 2.98 17.63
C PRO A 102 9.53 2.47 19.01
N GLU A 103 8.91 2.95 20.10
CA GLU A 103 9.35 2.68 21.47
C GLU A 103 8.53 1.56 22.13
N ILE A 104 7.28 1.34 21.70
CA ILE A 104 6.38 0.35 22.29
C ILE A 104 5.62 -0.34 21.15
N ALA A 105 5.91 -1.62 20.90
CA ALA A 105 5.00 -2.45 20.14
C ALA A 105 3.65 -2.43 20.87
N SER A 106 2.66 -1.71 20.33
CA SER A 106 1.37 -1.35 20.95
C SER A 106 1.46 -0.39 22.15
N SER A 107 1.62 0.91 21.88
CA SER A 107 1.31 1.94 22.87
C SER A 107 -0.21 2.15 22.98
N PRO A 108 -0.78 2.20 24.21
CA PRO A 108 -2.20 2.50 24.43
C PRO A 108 -2.58 3.93 24.03
N ASN A 109 -1.61 4.78 23.70
CA ASN A 109 -1.80 6.18 23.29
C ASN A 109 -1.87 6.37 21.77
N LEU A 110 -1.93 5.28 20.98
CA LEU A 110 -2.13 5.40 19.54
C LEU A 110 -3.48 6.12 19.29
N PRO A 111 -3.52 7.17 18.44
CA PRO A 111 -4.76 7.83 18.09
C PRO A 111 -5.78 6.81 17.56
N THR A 112 -7.05 7.08 17.80
CA THR A 112 -8.16 6.29 17.24
C THR A 112 -8.73 6.97 16.01
N GLY A 113 -9.30 6.20 15.08
CA GLY A 113 -9.96 6.73 13.89
C GLY A 113 -9.07 6.71 12.64
N LEU A 114 -9.18 7.74 11.81
CA LEU A 114 -8.45 7.86 10.55
C LEU A 114 -7.42 8.98 10.63
N VAL A 115 -6.27 8.77 9.99
CA VAL A 115 -5.22 9.78 9.85
C VAL A 115 -4.95 10.04 8.38
N THR A 116 -5.01 11.32 7.99
CA THR A 116 -4.77 11.75 6.61
C THR A 116 -3.29 11.89 6.33
N ILE A 117 -2.80 11.17 5.32
CA ILE A 117 -1.41 11.09 4.91
C ILE A 117 -1.23 11.73 3.55
N ARG A 118 -0.22 12.59 3.45
CA ARG A 118 0.15 13.26 2.21
C ARG A 118 1.25 12.50 1.50
N ILE A 119 0.91 11.94 0.34
CA ILE A 119 1.83 11.34 -0.61
C ILE A 119 2.27 12.45 -1.57
N ALA A 120 3.58 12.68 -1.67
CA ALA A 120 4.12 13.67 -2.60
C ALA A 120 3.99 13.18 -4.05
N SER A 121 4.33 11.92 -4.30
CA SER A 121 4.16 11.29 -5.61
C SER A 121 4.01 9.77 -5.55
N ILE A 122 3.26 9.19 -6.48
CA ILE A 122 3.30 7.77 -6.82
C ILE A 122 3.69 7.62 -8.30
N ARG A 123 4.63 6.72 -8.58
CA ARG A 123 5.16 6.48 -9.94
C ARG A 123 5.37 5.00 -10.20
N PRO A 124 4.88 4.42 -11.30
CA PRO A 124 5.22 3.08 -11.73
C PRO A 124 6.69 3.04 -12.13
N ILE A 125 7.30 1.89 -11.92
CA ILE A 125 8.68 1.59 -12.30
C ILE A 125 8.70 0.96 -13.69
N SER A 126 7.67 0.18 -14.01
CA SER A 126 7.52 -0.53 -15.27
C SER A 126 6.04 -0.73 -15.59
N GLU A 127 5.73 -1.01 -16.85
CA GLU A 127 4.43 -1.55 -17.24
C GLU A 127 4.18 -2.92 -16.57
N PRO A 128 2.91 -3.37 -16.49
CA PRO A 128 2.59 -4.70 -15.99
C PRO A 128 3.28 -5.77 -16.83
N TYR A 129 4.02 -6.65 -16.15
CA TYR A 129 4.68 -7.78 -16.79
C TYR A 129 4.15 -9.08 -16.21
N ALA A 130 4.08 -10.11 -17.06
CA ALA A 130 3.64 -11.42 -16.65
C ALA A 130 4.73 -12.08 -15.80
N ILE A 131 4.33 -12.67 -14.68
CA ILE A 131 5.14 -13.69 -13.99
C ILE A 131 4.91 -15.05 -14.66
N GLY A 132 3.71 -15.27 -15.22
CA GLY A 132 3.35 -16.47 -15.96
C GLY A 132 2.35 -17.34 -15.19
N ASN A 133 2.29 -18.62 -15.55
CA ASN A 133 1.47 -19.61 -14.84
C ASN A 133 2.20 -20.01 -13.54
N VAL A 134 1.60 -19.71 -12.39
CA VAL A 134 2.16 -19.98 -11.06
C VAL A 134 1.70 -21.31 -10.47
N GLY A 135 1.14 -22.19 -11.32
CA GLY A 135 0.58 -23.49 -10.96
C GLY A 135 -0.94 -23.50 -10.94
N GLN A 136 -1.55 -24.69 -11.10
CA GLN A 136 -3.01 -24.90 -10.98
C GLN A 136 -3.89 -24.06 -11.93
N GLY A 137 -3.33 -23.61 -13.06
CA GLY A 137 -4.06 -22.76 -14.02
C GLY A 137 -4.20 -21.30 -13.59
N LEU A 138 -3.39 -20.86 -12.63
CA LEU A 138 -3.37 -19.48 -12.15
C LEU A 138 -2.33 -18.67 -12.91
N TYR A 139 -2.75 -17.50 -13.37
CA TYR A 139 -1.90 -16.53 -14.05
C TYR A 139 -1.62 -15.37 -13.11
N GLN A 140 -0.38 -14.91 -13.10
CA GLN A 140 0.04 -13.80 -12.26
C GLN A 140 0.74 -12.71 -13.06
N TYR A 141 0.40 -11.46 -12.76
CA TYR A 141 1.06 -10.26 -13.26
C TYR A 141 1.62 -9.45 -12.10
N SER A 142 2.72 -8.76 -12.36
CA SER A 142 3.43 -7.95 -11.39
C SER A 142 3.48 -6.50 -11.85
N LEU A 143 3.26 -5.59 -10.91
CA LEU A 143 3.42 -4.16 -11.08
C LEU A 143 4.31 -3.61 -9.99
N ASN A 144 5.21 -2.69 -10.35
CA ASN A 144 6.16 -2.12 -9.42
C ASN A 144 5.96 -0.61 -9.34
N TYR A 145 5.92 -0.07 -8.12
CA TYR A 145 5.70 1.35 -7.86
C TYR A 145 6.75 1.92 -6.91
N ASN A 146 7.09 3.18 -7.13
CA ASN A 146 7.75 4.05 -6.18
C ASN A 146 6.72 5.00 -5.56
N LEU A 147 6.69 5.05 -4.24
CA LEU A 147 5.90 5.99 -3.46
C LEU A 147 6.85 6.94 -2.74
N THR A 148 6.63 8.23 -2.88
CA THR A 148 7.41 9.26 -2.19
C THR A 148 6.49 10.09 -1.32
N GLY A 149 6.81 10.24 -0.04
CA GLY A 149 5.95 10.93 0.91
C GLY A 149 6.58 11.12 2.28
N ARG A 150 5.88 11.86 3.13
CA ARG A 150 6.21 11.96 4.56
C ARG A 150 5.36 10.92 5.28
N PHE A 151 6.01 9.88 5.80
CA PHE A 151 5.35 8.76 6.49
C PHE A 151 5.65 8.74 7.99
N THR A 152 6.04 9.88 8.53
CA THR A 152 6.17 10.13 9.96
C THR A 152 5.15 11.18 10.36
N LEU A 153 4.54 10.98 11.51
CA LEU A 153 3.65 11.93 12.16
C LEU A 153 4.32 12.33 13.47
N ASP A 154 4.60 13.61 13.62
CA ASP A 154 4.90 14.14 14.94
C ASP A 154 3.61 14.05 15.80
N GLU A 155 3.73 13.90 17.12
CA GLU A 155 2.64 13.78 18.11
C GLU A 155 1.52 14.84 18.06
N TYR A 156 1.62 15.81 17.15
CA TYR A 156 0.81 17.01 17.13
C TYR A 156 -0.69 16.73 17.01
N ARG A 157 -1.47 17.37 17.91
CA ARG A 157 -2.87 17.78 17.69
C ARG A 157 -3.93 16.68 17.67
N ILE A 158 -3.75 15.60 18.43
CA ILE A 158 -4.88 14.69 18.72
C ILE A 158 -5.81 15.30 19.78
N THR A 159 -5.29 16.20 20.65
CA THR A 159 -6.12 17.07 21.48
C THR A 159 -6.63 18.22 20.63
N GLY A 160 -7.81 18.05 20.05
CA GLY A 160 -8.52 19.14 19.39
C GLY A 160 -8.65 20.34 20.32
N ASN A 161 -7.91 21.40 20.01
CA ASN A 161 -8.41 22.77 20.04
C ASN A 161 -7.55 23.62 19.10
N PRO A 162 -8.16 24.48 18.26
CA PRO A 162 -7.44 25.42 17.42
C PRO A 162 -6.57 26.39 18.22
#